data_AF-B3VR17-F1
#
_entry.id   AF-B3VR17-F1
#
_cell.length_a   1.000
_cell.length_b   1.000
_cell.length_c   1.000
_cell.angle_alpha   90.00
_cell.angle_beta   90.00
_cell.angle_gamma   90.00
#
_symmetry.space_group_name_H-M   'P 1'
#
loop_
_entity.id
_entity.type
_entity.pdbx_description
1 polymer ?
#
loop_
_entity_poly.entity_id
_entity_poly.type
_entity_poly.pdbx_seq_one_letter_code
_entity_poly.pdbx_strand_id
1 'polypeptide(L)'
;GLKGGFGKVRVGHLNNILKDTDGFNPWEGKSYYLGLSNIAQPEERHVSVRYDSPEFAGFSGSVQYVPNDNSGKNRSESYHAGFNYKNSGFFVQYAGFYKRHNYTTEKHQVHRLVGGYDHDALYASVAVQQQDAKLTWSNDNSHNSQTEVAATAAYRFG
;
A
#
# COMPACT_ATOMS: atom_id res chain seq x y z
N GLY A 1 14.01 13.26 -8.59
CA GLY A 1 14.60 12.37 -7.57
C GLY A 1 16.00 11.96 -7.98
N LEU A 2 16.74 11.27 -7.11
CA LEU A 2 18.11 10.79 -7.34
C LEU A 2 18.16 9.27 -7.15
N LYS A 3 19.04 8.59 -7.90
CA LYS A 3 19.28 7.13 -7.79
C LYS A 3 20.77 6.86 -7.83
N GLY A 4 21.25 5.96 -6.98
CA GLY A 4 22.64 5.51 -6.96
C GLY A 4 22.79 4.20 -6.17
N GLY A 5 24.03 3.87 -5.78
CA GLY A 5 24.30 2.69 -4.93
C GLY A 5 23.60 2.74 -3.56
N PHE A 6 23.22 3.94 -3.11
CA PHE A 6 22.42 4.15 -1.90
C PHE A 6 20.95 3.79 -2.07
N GLY A 7 20.46 3.47 -3.27
CA GLY A 7 19.04 3.29 -3.55
C GLY A 7 18.45 4.47 -4.32
N LYS A 8 17.19 4.80 -4.05
CA LYS A 8 16.43 5.83 -4.78
C LYS A 8 15.72 6.76 -3.81
N VAL A 9 15.87 8.07 -4.01
CA VAL A 9 15.11 9.10 -3.28
C VAL A 9 14.27 9.90 -4.26
N ARG A 10 12.97 10.02 -3.98
CA ARG A 10 11.99 10.72 -4.82
C ARG A 10 11.24 11.74 -4.00
N VAL A 11 10.90 12.86 -4.63
CA VAL A 11 10.02 13.90 -4.09
C VAL A 11 9.05 14.29 -5.20
N GLY A 12 7.78 14.47 -4.85
CA GLY A 12 6.74 14.88 -5.79
C GLY A 12 5.39 14.27 -5.45
N HIS A 13 4.48 14.22 -6.42
CA HIS A 13 3.19 13.55 -6.28
C HIS A 13 3.36 12.04 -6.56
N LEU A 14 3.60 11.26 -5.50
CA LEU A 14 4.01 9.86 -5.56
C LEU A 14 2.90 8.96 -5.04
N ASN A 15 2.82 7.73 -5.57
CA ASN A 15 2.02 6.65 -4.98
C ASN A 15 2.39 6.48 -3.50
N ASN A 16 1.40 6.21 -2.65
CA ASN A 16 1.67 5.64 -1.34
C ASN A 16 2.22 4.22 -1.48
N ILE A 17 2.93 3.71 -0.47
CA ILE A 17 3.56 2.38 -0.56
C ILE A 17 2.50 1.28 -0.70
N LEU A 18 1.30 1.48 -0.12
CA LEU A 18 0.17 0.58 -0.29
C LEU A 18 -0.23 0.41 -1.76
N LYS A 19 -0.27 1.51 -2.53
CA LYS A 19 -0.58 1.50 -3.98
C LYS A 19 0.47 0.80 -4.83
N ASP A 20 1.69 0.65 -4.33
CA ASP A 20 2.74 -0.10 -5.02
C ASP A 20 2.73 -1.59 -4.66
N THR A 21 1.88 -2.03 -3.72
CA THR A 21 1.66 -3.48 -3.53
C THR A 21 0.88 -4.01 -4.70
N ASP A 22 1.55 -4.80 -5.52
CA ASP A 22 0.96 -5.34 -6.74
C ASP A 22 0.40 -6.75 -6.52
N GLY A 23 -0.41 -7.19 -7.47
CA GLY A 23 -0.70 -8.59 -7.72
C GLY A 23 -2.12 -9.05 -7.38
N PHE A 24 -2.78 -8.44 -6.40
CA PHE A 24 -4.12 -8.89 -6.03
C PHE A 24 -5.21 -8.28 -6.92
N ASN A 25 -4.97 -7.14 -7.58
CA ASN A 25 -5.97 -6.44 -8.42
C ASN A 25 -5.45 -6.11 -9.83
N PRO A 26 -5.23 -7.11 -10.71
CA PRO A 26 -4.67 -6.91 -12.05
C PRO A 26 -5.71 -6.44 -13.09
N TRP A 27 -6.94 -6.13 -12.68
CA TRP A 27 -8.05 -5.91 -13.59
C TRP A 27 -8.07 -4.47 -14.14
N GLU A 28 -8.22 -4.34 -15.46
CA GLU A 28 -8.46 -3.05 -16.10
C GLU A 28 -9.96 -2.81 -16.30
N GLY A 29 -10.51 -1.82 -15.61
CA GLY A 29 -11.92 -1.49 -15.72
C GLY A 29 -12.30 -0.18 -15.01
N LYS A 30 -13.36 0.48 -15.48
CA LYS A 30 -13.89 1.71 -14.86
C LYS A 30 -14.95 1.43 -13.77
N SER A 31 -15.56 0.25 -13.80
CA SER A 31 -16.62 -0.13 -12.87
C SER A 31 -16.04 -0.79 -11.63
N TYR A 32 -16.61 -0.45 -10.47
CA TYR A 32 -16.24 -1.04 -9.18
C TYR A 32 -16.39 -2.57 -9.15
N TYR A 33 -17.27 -3.11 -10.00
CA TYR A 33 -17.54 -4.55 -10.12
C TYR A 33 -16.58 -5.30 -11.04
N LEU A 34 -15.73 -4.59 -11.79
CA LEU A 34 -14.78 -5.18 -12.74
C LEU A 34 -13.36 -5.27 -12.18
N GLY A 35 -13.17 -5.00 -10.89
CA GLY A 35 -11.89 -5.12 -10.21
C GLY A 35 -12.06 -5.19 -8.70
N LEU A 36 -10.97 -5.44 -7.98
CA LEU A 36 -10.97 -5.54 -6.52
C LEU A 36 -10.86 -4.15 -5.88
N SER A 37 -11.84 -3.31 -6.19
CA SER A 37 -11.81 -1.87 -5.90
C SER A 37 -12.03 -1.54 -4.41
N ASN A 38 -12.72 -2.40 -3.64
CA ASN A 38 -12.95 -2.19 -2.19
C ASN A 38 -11.62 -2.20 -1.42
N ILE A 39 -10.88 -3.31 -1.52
CA ILE A 39 -9.58 -3.47 -0.84
C ILE A 39 -8.54 -2.45 -1.35
N ALA A 40 -8.66 -1.98 -2.60
CA ALA A 40 -7.78 -0.95 -3.18
C ALA A 40 -8.16 0.49 -2.78
N GLN A 41 -9.27 0.72 -2.08
CA GLN A 41 -9.75 2.06 -1.72
C GLN A 41 -8.72 2.93 -0.95
N PRO A 42 -7.89 2.39 -0.03
CA PRO A 42 -6.90 3.20 0.70
C PRO A 42 -5.65 3.58 -0.14
N GLU A 43 -5.60 3.19 -1.41
CA GLU A 43 -4.50 3.52 -2.31
C GLU A 43 -4.61 4.94 -2.86
N GLU A 44 -3.62 5.78 -2.54
CA GLU A 44 -3.65 7.18 -2.91
C GLU A 44 -2.28 7.64 -3.46
N ARG A 45 -2.28 8.84 -4.05
CA ARG A 45 -1.05 9.59 -4.36
C ARG A 45 -0.95 10.82 -3.48
N HIS A 46 0.25 11.08 -2.97
CA HIS A 46 0.53 12.20 -2.07
C HIS A 46 1.74 13.00 -2.53
N VAL A 47 1.70 14.33 -2.32
CA VAL A 47 2.92 15.14 -2.40
C VAL A 47 3.80 14.78 -1.21
N SER A 48 4.91 14.07 -1.46
CA SER A 48 5.64 13.34 -0.44
C SER A 48 7.12 13.16 -0.80
N VAL A 49 7.91 12.78 0.21
CA VAL A 49 9.29 12.29 0.07
C VAL A 49 9.27 10.77 0.26
N ARG A 50 9.98 10.04 -0.59
CA ARG A 50 10.11 8.58 -0.49
C ARG A 50 11.54 8.13 -0.74
N TYR A 51 11.97 7.16 0.06
CA TYR A 51 13.19 6.38 -0.14
C TYR A 51 12.83 4.93 -0.46
N ASP A 52 13.47 4.38 -1.49
CA ASP A 52 13.42 2.97 -1.85
C ASP A 52 14.85 2.40 -1.77
N SER A 53 15.05 1.33 -1.01
CA SER A 53 16.37 0.72 -0.85
C SER A 53 16.81 -0.02 -2.12
N PRO A 54 18.12 -0.27 -2.31
CA PRO A 54 18.57 -1.31 -3.21
C PRO A 54 17.96 -2.66 -2.84
N GLU A 55 17.95 -3.58 -3.80
CA GLU A 55 17.65 -4.98 -3.52
C GLU A 55 18.90 -5.68 -2.97
N PHE A 56 18.73 -6.48 -1.92
CA PHE A 56 19.78 -7.29 -1.34
C PHE A 56 19.24 -8.67 -0.96
N ALA A 57 19.78 -9.72 -1.56
CA ALA A 57 19.33 -11.11 -1.36
C ALA A 57 17.81 -11.31 -1.52
N GLY A 58 17.21 -10.66 -2.54
CA GLY A 58 15.77 -10.69 -2.80
C GLY A 58 14.94 -9.75 -1.94
N PHE A 59 15.52 -9.09 -0.92
CA PHE A 59 14.83 -8.12 -0.07
C PHE A 59 14.96 -6.70 -0.61
N SER A 60 13.88 -5.92 -0.53
CA SER A 60 13.90 -4.47 -0.70
C SER A 60 12.92 -3.80 0.26
N GLY A 61 13.16 -2.54 0.58
CA GLY A 61 12.35 -1.76 1.51
C GLY A 61 12.00 -0.39 0.95
N SER A 62 10.93 0.20 1.48
CA SER A 62 10.50 1.56 1.16
C SER A 62 10.01 2.27 2.41
N VAL A 63 10.34 3.54 2.53
CA VAL A 63 9.76 4.46 3.53
C VAL A 63 9.38 5.75 2.86
N GLN A 64 8.24 6.30 3.26
CA GLN A 64 7.69 7.52 2.67
C GLN A 64 7.00 8.36 3.73
N TYR A 65 7.15 9.68 3.58
CA TYR A 65 6.61 10.67 4.48
C TYR A 65 5.82 11.72 3.71
N VAL A 66 4.62 12.01 4.18
CA VAL A 66 3.77 13.11 3.70
C VAL A 66 3.79 14.20 4.76
N PRO A 67 4.38 15.37 4.49
CA PRO A 67 4.40 16.48 5.45
C PRO A 67 2.99 17.00 5.77
N ASN A 68 2.79 17.49 6.99
CA ASN A 68 1.51 18.03 7.47
C ASN A 68 0.97 19.14 6.56
N ASP A 69 1.83 20.10 6.18
CA ASP A 69 1.42 21.23 5.33
C ASP A 69 1.03 20.78 3.90
N ASN A 70 1.53 19.63 3.47
CA ASN A 70 1.20 19.01 2.19
C ASN A 70 -0.06 18.13 2.26
N SER A 71 -0.56 17.82 3.46
CA SER A 71 -1.76 16.98 3.67
C SER A 71 -3.08 17.76 3.55
N GLY A 72 -3.03 19.11 3.66
CA GLY A 72 -4.19 20.00 3.60
C GLY A 72 -4.83 20.24 4.98
N LYS A 73 -5.84 21.12 5.01
CA LYS A 73 -6.55 21.47 6.26
C LYS A 73 -7.22 20.23 6.89
N ASN A 74 -7.14 20.11 8.21
CA ASN A 74 -7.72 19.01 9.01
C ASN A 74 -7.16 17.61 8.68
N ARG A 75 -5.96 17.53 8.12
CA ARG A 75 -5.24 16.28 7.86
C ARG A 75 -3.83 16.40 8.38
N SER A 76 -3.34 15.38 9.08
CA SER A 76 -1.99 15.36 9.61
C SER A 76 -0.97 14.88 8.59
N GLU A 77 0.30 14.93 8.97
CA GLU A 77 1.34 14.13 8.35
C GLU A 77 0.99 12.63 8.34
N SER A 78 1.59 11.89 7.41
CA SER A 78 1.46 10.43 7.38
C SER A 78 2.78 9.75 7.04
N TYR A 79 2.94 8.57 7.62
CA TYR A 79 4.13 7.73 7.52
C TYR A 79 3.74 6.45 6.81
N HIS A 80 4.52 6.07 5.82
CA HIS A 80 4.27 4.91 4.99
C HIS A 80 5.54 4.06 5.01
N ALA A 81 5.40 2.75 5.19
CA ALA A 81 6.52 1.83 5.15
C ALA A 81 6.12 0.54 4.46
N GLY A 82 7.08 -0.13 3.84
CA GLY A 82 6.87 -1.45 3.27
C GLY A 82 8.17 -2.17 3.00
N PHE A 83 8.07 -3.48 2.81
CA PHE A 83 9.16 -4.33 2.38
C PHE A 83 8.66 -5.37 1.39
N ASN A 84 9.56 -5.83 0.54
CA ASN A 84 9.30 -6.87 -0.44
C ASN A 84 10.39 -7.93 -0.33
N TYR A 85 10.00 -9.18 -0.59
CA TYR A 85 10.88 -10.31 -0.78
C TYR A 85 10.48 -11.03 -2.06
N LYS A 86 11.47 -11.38 -2.89
CA LYS A 86 11.26 -12.20 -4.09
C LYS A 86 12.33 -13.28 -4.19
N ASN A 87 11.92 -14.50 -4.51
CA ASN A 87 12.83 -15.62 -4.76
C ASN A 87 12.16 -16.68 -5.66
N SER A 88 12.77 -17.01 -6.79
CA SER A 88 12.33 -18.10 -7.69
C SER A 88 10.83 -18.10 -8.01
N GLY A 89 10.28 -16.94 -8.41
CA GLY A 89 8.86 -16.76 -8.72
C GLY A 89 7.97 -16.50 -7.49
N PHE A 90 8.38 -16.91 -6.29
CA PHE A 90 7.65 -16.56 -5.07
C PHE A 90 7.91 -15.10 -4.69
N PHE A 91 6.87 -14.43 -4.22
CA PHE A 91 6.96 -13.09 -3.69
C PHE A 91 6.13 -12.89 -2.42
N VAL A 92 6.62 -12.02 -1.54
CA VAL A 92 5.87 -11.49 -0.38
C VAL A 92 6.10 -9.99 -0.32
N GLN A 93 5.03 -9.24 -0.10
CA GLN A 93 5.06 -7.79 0.01
C GLN A 93 4.24 -7.39 1.23
N TYR A 94 4.81 -6.53 2.07
CA TYR A 94 4.08 -5.86 3.14
C TYR A 94 4.11 -4.36 2.89
N ALA A 95 2.98 -3.71 3.07
CA ALA A 95 2.89 -2.26 3.10
C ALA A 95 1.91 -1.81 4.16
N GLY A 96 2.20 -0.67 4.76
CA GLY A 96 1.28 -0.03 5.65
C GLY A 96 1.53 1.46 5.77
N PHE A 97 0.55 2.15 6.34
CA PHE A 97 0.69 3.55 6.67
C PHE A 97 0.01 3.89 7.99
N TYR A 98 0.45 4.99 8.58
CA TYR A 98 -0.16 5.62 9.74
C TYR A 98 -0.43 7.10 9.46
N LYS A 99 -1.61 7.57 9.81
CA LYS A 99 -2.03 8.97 9.73
C LYS A 99 -2.71 9.37 11.04
N ARG A 100 -2.16 10.38 11.72
CA ARG A 100 -2.59 10.78 13.06
C ARG A 100 -4.00 11.40 13.05
N HIS A 101 -4.27 12.33 12.13
CA HIS A 101 -5.56 12.97 11.95
C HIS A 101 -5.98 12.96 10.48
N ASN A 102 -7.26 12.70 10.27
CA ASN A 102 -7.97 12.86 9.03
C ASN A 102 -9.30 13.55 9.32
N TYR A 103 -10.02 13.96 8.28
CA TYR A 103 -11.19 14.82 8.42
C TYR A 103 -12.26 14.31 9.41
N THR A 104 -12.48 12.99 9.47
CA THR A 104 -13.45 12.34 10.36
C THR A 104 -12.87 11.24 11.25
N THR A 105 -11.54 11.03 11.19
CA THR A 105 -10.89 9.91 11.86
C THR A 105 -9.54 10.28 12.45
N GLU A 106 -9.15 9.57 13.50
CA GLU A 106 -7.84 9.68 14.13
C GLU A 106 -7.13 8.33 14.19
N LYS A 107 -5.79 8.37 14.25
CA LYS A 107 -4.92 7.20 14.37
C LYS A 107 -5.22 6.15 13.30
N HIS A 108 -5.51 6.61 12.08
CA HIS A 108 -5.83 5.74 10.98
C HIS A 108 -4.58 4.98 10.55
N GLN A 109 -4.65 3.66 10.62
CA GLN A 109 -3.60 2.75 10.20
C GLN A 109 -4.15 1.70 9.25
N VAL A 110 -3.35 1.37 8.25
CA VAL A 110 -3.65 0.32 7.29
C VAL A 110 -2.44 -0.58 7.16
N HIS A 111 -2.67 -1.88 7.18
CA HIS A 111 -1.67 -2.93 7.02
C HIS A 111 -2.12 -3.88 5.93
N ARG A 112 -1.27 -4.13 4.93
CA ARG A 112 -1.54 -5.07 3.85
C ARG A 112 -0.37 -6.03 3.71
N LEU A 113 -0.68 -7.31 3.61
CA LEU A 113 0.26 -8.38 3.29
C LEU A 113 -0.23 -9.07 2.01
N VAL A 114 0.65 -9.15 1.02
CA VAL A 114 0.39 -9.84 -0.26
C VAL A 114 1.45 -10.91 -0.43
N GLY A 115 1.03 -12.12 -0.76
CA GLY A 115 1.93 -13.24 -1.06
C GLY A 115 1.47 -13.97 -2.31
N GLY A 116 2.41 -14.51 -3.06
CA GLY A 116 2.07 -15.19 -4.29
C GLY A 116 3.23 -15.87 -4.99
N TYR A 117 2.90 -16.37 -6.19
CA TYR A 117 3.80 -16.99 -7.13
C TYR A 117 3.52 -16.40 -8.52
N ASP A 118 4.57 -15.95 -9.18
CA ASP A 118 4.55 -15.41 -10.53
C ASP A 118 5.76 -15.93 -11.30
N HIS A 119 5.54 -16.97 -12.12
CA HIS A 119 6.59 -17.55 -12.97
C HIS A 119 5.99 -18.31 -14.16
N ASP A 120 6.68 -18.25 -15.30
CA ASP A 120 6.30 -18.86 -16.58
C ASP A 120 4.85 -18.55 -16.97
N ALA A 121 3.98 -19.56 -16.90
CA ALA A 121 2.58 -19.48 -17.27
C ALA A 121 1.63 -19.30 -16.08
N LEU A 122 2.09 -19.47 -14.83
CA LEU A 122 1.22 -19.47 -13.66
C LEU A 122 1.41 -18.20 -12.84
N TYR A 123 0.28 -17.56 -12.56
CA TYR A 123 0.17 -16.45 -11.63
C TYR A 123 -0.84 -16.80 -10.54
N ALA A 124 -0.46 -16.62 -9.27
CA ALA A 124 -1.36 -16.75 -8.14
C ALA A 124 -0.97 -15.78 -7.02
N SER A 125 -1.95 -15.13 -6.41
CA SER A 125 -1.71 -14.24 -5.27
C SER A 125 -2.87 -14.24 -4.29
N VAL A 126 -2.54 -13.96 -3.04
CA VAL A 126 -3.49 -13.66 -1.98
C VAL A 126 -3.06 -12.38 -1.29
N ALA A 127 -4.03 -11.54 -0.93
CA ALA A 127 -3.84 -10.35 -0.14
C ALA A 127 -4.76 -10.37 1.07
N VAL A 128 -4.24 -9.90 2.20
CA VAL A 128 -5.02 -9.55 3.39
C VAL A 128 -4.74 -8.10 3.74
N GLN A 129 -5.79 -7.35 4.06
CA GLN A 129 -5.72 -5.96 4.48
C GLN A 129 -6.49 -5.78 5.78
N GLN A 130 -5.88 -5.08 6.72
CA GLN A 130 -6.46 -4.69 8.00
C GLN A 130 -6.40 -3.17 8.11
N GLN A 131 -7.51 -2.55 8.48
CA GLN A 131 -7.62 -1.10 8.68
C GLN A 131 -8.21 -0.82 10.05
N ASP A 132 -7.62 0.12 10.78
CA ASP A 132 -8.12 0.55 12.09
C ASP A 132 -8.06 2.08 12.20
N ALA A 133 -9.09 2.66 12.80
CA ALA A 133 -9.15 4.09 13.08
C ALA A 133 -10.05 4.37 14.28
N LYS A 134 -9.94 5.57 14.85
CA LYS A 134 -10.93 6.10 15.78
C LYS A 134 -11.83 7.10 15.06
N LEU A 135 -13.14 6.98 15.25
CA LEU A 135 -14.09 7.97 14.74
C LEU A 135 -14.04 9.22 15.63
N THR A 136 -14.01 10.40 15.01
CA THR A 136 -14.06 11.69 15.73
C THR A 136 -15.50 12.20 15.90
N TRP A 137 -16.51 11.38 15.57
CA TRP A 137 -17.93 11.68 15.73
C TRP A 137 -18.46 11.16 17.05
N SER A 138 -19.15 12.05 17.78
CA SER A 138 -19.59 11.89 19.17
C SER A 138 -18.42 11.64 20.13
N ASN A 139 -18.52 12.10 21.37
CA ASN A 139 -17.42 12.14 22.37
C ASN A 139 -16.84 10.77 22.79
N ASP A 140 -17.11 9.69 22.05
CA ASP A 140 -16.82 8.31 22.43
C ASP A 140 -15.54 7.72 21.77
N ASN A 141 -14.90 8.42 20.81
CA ASN A 141 -13.67 7.96 20.16
C ASN A 141 -13.76 6.48 19.69
N SER A 142 -14.92 6.10 19.16
CA SER A 142 -15.27 4.70 18.88
C SER A 142 -14.25 4.08 17.93
N HIS A 143 -13.85 2.84 18.24
CA HIS A 143 -12.92 2.07 17.42
C HIS A 143 -13.64 1.54 16.18
N ASN A 144 -13.12 1.84 15.01
CA ASN A 144 -13.59 1.34 13.74
C ASN A 144 -12.51 0.47 13.10
N SER A 145 -12.90 -0.70 12.62
CA SER A 145 -11.97 -1.72 12.13
C SER A 145 -12.59 -2.48 10.95
N GLN A 146 -11.77 -2.83 9.97
CA GLN A 146 -12.19 -3.62 8.82
C GLN A 146 -11.05 -4.54 8.36
N THR A 147 -11.40 -5.81 8.12
CA THR A 147 -10.52 -6.80 7.51
C THR A 147 -11.04 -7.20 6.14
N GLU A 148 -10.18 -7.20 5.13
CA GLU A 148 -10.50 -7.59 3.77
C GLU A 148 -9.49 -8.62 3.25
N VAL A 149 -9.96 -9.55 2.42
CA VAL A 149 -9.12 -10.56 1.76
C VAL A 149 -9.43 -10.58 0.27
N ALA A 150 -8.40 -10.84 -0.54
CA ALA A 150 -8.49 -10.95 -1.99
C ALA A 150 -7.61 -12.08 -2.49
N ALA A 151 -8.06 -12.80 -3.51
CA ALA A 151 -7.29 -13.85 -4.18
C ALA A 151 -7.44 -13.69 -5.69
N THR A 152 -6.35 -13.87 -6.43
CA THR A 152 -6.36 -13.89 -7.91
C THR A 152 -5.44 -14.99 -8.41
N ALA A 153 -5.90 -15.74 -9.40
CA ALA A 153 -5.10 -16.73 -10.12
C ALA A 153 -5.30 -16.56 -11.63
N ALA A 154 -4.25 -16.75 -12.40
CA ALA A 154 -4.27 -16.72 -13.85
C ALA A 154 -3.30 -17.75 -14.43
N TYR A 155 -3.61 -18.24 -15.62
CA TYR A 155 -2.76 -19.16 -16.37
C TYR A 155 -2.62 -18.67 -17.81
N ARG A 156 -1.40 -18.56 -18.32
CA ARG A 156 -1.10 -18.15 -19.70
C ARG A 156 -1.15 -19.37 -20.61
N PHE A 157 -1.97 -19.30 -21.65
CA PHE A 157 -2.00 -20.25 -22.75
C PHE A 157 -1.39 -19.60 -24.00
N GLY A 158 -0.20 -20.05 -24.41
CA GLY A 158 0.37 -19.79 -25.74
C GLY A 158 0.59 -18.33 -26.11
#